data_AF-A0A4P7PWM8-F1
#
_entry.id   AF-A0A4P7PWM8-F1
#
_cell.length_a   1.000
_cell.length_b   1.000
_cell.length_c   1.000
_cell.angle_alpha   90.00
_cell.angle_beta   90.00
_cell.angle_gamma   90.00
#
_symmetry.space_group_name_H-M   'P 1'
#
loop_
_entity.id
_entity.type
_entity.pdbx_description
1 polymer ?
#
loop_
_entity_poly.entity_id
_entity_poly.type
_entity_poly.pdbx_seq_one_letter_code
_entity_poly.pdbx_strand_id
1 'polypeptide(L)'
;MNYSVHNLTQVSDCNALLTWAAREKSDLNFKKLSDERLTVRFAETSQELDAILQGVLAELAATETIIAVLPEGPSKDEAINKKTRLEYKKFLLENRKESYGTVALLEKEMDLARVEQEIEEVDAFIAAIEEKKAALTA
;
A
#
# COMPACT_ATOMS: atom_id res chain seq x y z
N MET A 1 -1.08 -10.65 27.34
CA MET A 1 -2.17 -11.20 26.51
C MET A 1 -3.50 -10.83 27.15
N ASN A 2 -4.48 -10.35 26.37
CA ASN A 2 -5.67 -9.68 26.91
C ASN A 2 -6.89 -10.59 27.13
N TYR A 3 -6.73 -11.91 26.96
CA TYR A 3 -7.84 -12.86 26.99
C TYR A 3 -7.90 -13.65 28.29
N SER A 4 -9.11 -13.78 28.83
CA SER A 4 -9.40 -14.58 30.03
C SER A 4 -9.44 -16.09 29.73
N VAL A 5 -8.38 -16.65 29.13
CA VAL A 5 -8.29 -18.07 28.74
C VAL A 5 -8.45 -19.04 29.91
N HIS A 6 -8.23 -18.58 31.15
CA HIS A 6 -8.48 -19.33 32.37
C HIS A 6 -9.95 -19.78 32.53
N ASN A 7 -10.89 -19.10 31.86
CA ASN A 7 -12.32 -19.48 31.84
C ASN A 7 -12.61 -20.74 31.03
N LEU A 8 -11.67 -21.21 30.19
CA LEU A 8 -11.80 -22.47 29.48
C LEU A 8 -11.62 -23.62 30.47
N THR A 9 -12.67 -24.41 30.66
CA THR A 9 -12.67 -25.53 31.63
C THR A 9 -12.70 -26.88 30.95
N GLN A 10 -13.05 -26.94 29.66
CA GLN A 10 -13.14 -28.18 28.89
C GLN A 10 -12.19 -28.16 27.69
N VAL A 11 -11.63 -29.33 27.40
CA VAL A 11 -10.78 -29.56 26.22
C VAL A 11 -11.56 -29.36 24.92
N SER A 12 -12.86 -29.66 24.92
CA SER A 12 -13.76 -29.41 23.78
C SER A 12 -13.85 -27.94 23.40
N ASP A 13 -13.95 -27.04 24.39
CA ASP A 13 -14.01 -25.60 24.15
C ASP A 13 -12.69 -25.08 23.56
N CYS A 14 -11.56 -25.59 24.07
CA CYS A 14 -10.25 -25.29 23.51
C CYS A 14 -10.15 -25.74 22.04
N ASN A 15 -10.60 -26.95 21.72
CA ASN A 15 -10.59 -27.46 20.35
C ASN A 15 -11.46 -26.64 19.39
N ALA A 16 -12.64 -26.21 19.87
CA ALA A 16 -13.53 -25.37 19.08
C ALA A 16 -12.88 -24.02 18.77
N LEU A 17 -12.26 -23.37 19.77
CA LEU A 17 -11.55 -22.11 19.58
C LEU A 17 -10.31 -22.24 18.70
N LEU A 18 -9.54 -23.32 18.82
CA LEU A 18 -8.39 -23.58 17.94
C LEU A 18 -8.83 -23.79 16.49
N THR A 19 -9.94 -24.48 16.27
CA THR A 19 -10.50 -24.67 14.92
C THR A 19 -10.94 -23.32 14.33
N TRP A 20 -11.60 -22.49 15.14
CA TRP A 20 -11.99 -21.15 14.74
C TRP A 20 -10.77 -20.27 14.42
N ALA A 21 -9.79 -20.22 15.31
CA ALA A 21 -8.59 -19.40 15.14
C ALA A 21 -7.74 -19.85 13.95
N ALA A 22 -7.65 -21.16 13.68
CA ALA A 22 -6.98 -21.67 12.49
C ALA A 22 -7.66 -21.22 11.19
N ARG A 23 -9.00 -21.15 11.17
CA ARG A 23 -9.75 -20.61 10.04
C ARG A 23 -9.50 -19.10 9.89
N GLU A 24 -9.61 -18.34 10.96
CA GLU A 24 -9.35 -16.90 10.95
C GLU A 24 -7.93 -16.59 10.44
N LYS A 25 -6.93 -17.32 10.93
CA LYS A 25 -5.55 -17.23 10.46
C LYS A 25 -5.44 -17.51 8.95
N SER A 26 -6.15 -18.51 8.44
CA SER A 26 -6.16 -18.82 7.01
C SER A 26 -6.73 -17.67 6.18
N ASP A 27 -7.84 -17.08 6.62
CA ASP A 27 -8.49 -15.97 5.94
C ASP A 27 -7.59 -14.71 5.95
N LEU A 28 -6.94 -14.42 7.09
CA LEU A 28 -5.95 -13.35 7.21
C LEU A 28 -4.71 -13.58 6.33
N ASN A 29 -4.19 -14.80 6.24
CA ASN A 29 -3.07 -15.10 5.34
C ASN A 29 -3.42 -14.91 3.87
N PHE A 30 -4.66 -15.24 3.47
CA PHE A 30 -5.13 -14.94 2.12
C PHE A 30 -5.21 -13.43 1.87
N LYS A 31 -5.73 -12.68 2.84
CA LYS A 31 -5.77 -11.21 2.77
C LYS A 31 -4.36 -10.62 2.69
N LYS A 32 -3.42 -11.07 3.52
CA LYS A 32 -2.01 -10.67 3.49
C LYS A 32 -1.42 -10.83 2.09
N LEU A 33 -1.58 -12.00 1.46
CA LEU A 33 -1.07 -12.24 0.11
C LEU A 33 -1.67 -11.27 -0.93
N SER A 34 -2.94 -10.92 -0.79
CA SER A 34 -3.58 -9.92 -1.64
C SER A 34 -2.98 -8.53 -1.43
N ASP A 35 -2.79 -8.11 -0.18
CA ASP A 35 -2.27 -6.80 0.18
C ASP A 35 -0.78 -6.64 -0.18
N GLU A 36 0.02 -7.71 -0.05
CA GLU A 36 1.41 -7.76 -0.54
C GLU A 36 1.48 -7.48 -2.05
N ARG A 37 0.63 -8.16 -2.84
CA ARG A 37 0.58 -7.98 -4.29
C ARG A 37 0.16 -6.57 -4.68
N LEU A 38 -0.81 -6.01 -3.97
CA LEU A 38 -1.23 -4.61 -4.18
C LEU A 38 -0.08 -3.66 -3.85
N THR A 39 0.58 -3.85 -2.71
CA THR A 39 1.71 -3.00 -2.27
C THR A 39 2.84 -2.98 -3.30
N VAL A 40 3.25 -4.15 -3.81
CA VAL A 40 4.27 -4.25 -4.86
C VAL A 40 3.84 -3.47 -6.12
N ARG A 41 2.60 -3.67 -6.58
CA ARG A 41 2.09 -2.99 -7.77
C ARG A 41 2.06 -1.46 -7.59
N PHE A 42 1.67 -0.98 -6.41
CA PHE A 42 1.64 0.45 -6.11
C PHE A 42 3.05 1.03 -5.99
N ALA A 43 4.03 0.25 -5.51
CA ALA A 43 5.42 0.66 -5.47
C ALA A 43 5.99 0.87 -6.88
N GLU A 44 5.75 -0.08 -7.79
CA GLU A 44 6.12 0.03 -9.21
C GLU A 44 5.43 1.23 -9.85
N THR A 45 4.11 1.35 -9.69
CA THR A 45 3.32 2.45 -10.30
C THR A 45 3.74 3.82 -9.79
N SER A 46 4.01 3.96 -8.48
CA SER A 46 4.47 5.23 -7.90
C SER A 46 5.82 5.64 -8.48
N GLN A 47 6.76 4.70 -8.62
CA GLN A 47 8.08 4.98 -9.18
C GLN A 47 7.98 5.39 -10.66
N GLU A 48 7.15 4.71 -11.45
CA GLU A 48 6.91 5.07 -12.84
C GLU A 48 6.31 6.47 -12.97
N LEU A 49 5.30 6.80 -12.15
CA LEU A 49 4.68 8.13 -12.16
C LEU A 49 5.68 9.23 -11.81
N ASP A 50 6.53 9.01 -10.81
CA ASP A 50 7.56 9.97 -10.41
C ASP A 50 8.60 10.18 -11.51
N ALA A 51 9.05 9.11 -12.17
CA ALA A 51 9.99 9.19 -13.28
C ALA A 51 9.39 9.97 -14.47
N ILE A 52 8.14 9.70 -14.83
CA ILE A 52 7.45 10.41 -15.92
C ILE A 52 7.27 11.89 -15.57
N LEU A 53 6.85 12.20 -14.33
CA LEU A 53 6.66 13.58 -13.88
C LEU A 53 7.98 14.36 -13.89
N GLN A 54 9.08 13.76 -13.41
CA GLN A 54 10.41 14.37 -13.48
C GLN A 54 10.83 14.68 -14.92
N GLY A 55 10.56 13.75 -15.86
CA GLY A 55 10.82 13.99 -17.29
C GLY A 55 10.02 15.17 -17.84
N VAL A 56 8.74 15.28 -17.51
CA VAL A 56 7.87 16.41 -17.93
C VAL A 56 8.36 17.73 -17.33
N LEU A 57 8.78 17.74 -16.07
CA LEU A 57 9.32 18.93 -15.41
C LEU A 57 10.65 19.39 -16.05
N ALA A 58 11.54 18.46 -16.39
CA ALA A 58 12.78 18.76 -17.10
C ALA A 58 12.49 19.34 -18.50
N GLU A 59 11.54 18.75 -19.23
CA GLU A 59 11.15 19.24 -20.55
C GLU A 59 10.48 20.62 -20.49
N LEU A 60 9.67 20.89 -19.46
CA LEU A 60 9.10 22.21 -19.19
C LEU A 60 10.20 23.24 -18.98
N ALA A 61 11.16 22.98 -18.08
CA ALA A 61 12.27 23.90 -17.79
C ALA A 61 13.11 24.20 -19.04
N ALA A 62 13.39 23.18 -19.86
CA ALA A 62 14.08 23.36 -21.14
C ALA A 62 13.26 24.21 -22.12
N THR A 63 11.96 23.97 -22.23
CA THR A 63 11.06 24.71 -23.11
C THR A 63 10.95 26.18 -22.68
N GLU A 64 10.89 26.46 -21.38
CA GLU A 64 10.89 27.83 -20.84
C GLU A 64 12.19 28.57 -21.18
N THR A 65 13.33 27.88 -21.08
CA THR A 65 14.63 28.44 -21.48
C THR A 65 14.65 28.81 -22.96
N ILE A 66 14.08 27.95 -23.82
CA ILE A 66 13.97 28.21 -25.27
C ILE A 66 13.07 29.43 -25.53
N ILE A 67 11.89 29.48 -24.92
CA ILE A 67 10.94 30.61 -25.09
C ILE A 67 11.58 31.93 -24.69
N ALA A 68 12.41 31.94 -23.64
CA ALA A 68 13.07 33.15 -23.15
C ALA A 68 14.09 33.74 -24.14
N VAL A 69 14.69 32.91 -25.00
CA VAL A 69 15.75 33.33 -25.95
C VAL A 69 15.20 33.54 -27.37
N LEU A 70 14.07 32.92 -27.73
CA LEU A 70 13.48 33.07 -29.05
C LEU A 70 12.90 34.48 -29.29
N PRO A 71 13.14 35.07 -30.48
CA PRO A 71 12.46 36.29 -30.90
C PRO A 71 10.97 36.01 -31.14
N GLU A 72 10.16 37.06 -31.12
CA GLU A 72 8.74 36.95 -31.46
C GLU A 72 8.55 36.40 -32.88
N GLY A 73 7.59 35.49 -33.03
CA GLY A 73 7.27 34.86 -34.30
C GLY A 73 6.86 33.38 -34.16
N PRO A 74 6.64 32.71 -35.30
CA PRO A 74 6.01 31.38 -35.32
C PRO A 74 6.74 30.32 -34.49
N SER A 75 8.07 30.35 -34.43
CA SER A 75 8.86 29.41 -33.63
C SER A 75 8.67 29.60 -32.12
N LYS A 76 8.49 30.85 -31.66
CA LYS A 76 8.18 31.13 -30.26
C LYS A 76 6.76 30.71 -29.92
N ASP A 77 5.81 30.95 -30.82
CA ASP A 77 4.42 30.49 -30.66
C ASP A 77 4.35 28.95 -30.56
N GLU A 78 5.13 28.23 -31.37
CA GLU A 78 5.22 26.77 -31.29
C GLU A 78 5.78 26.30 -29.93
N ALA A 79 6.83 26.96 -29.42
CA ALA A 79 7.40 26.65 -28.12
C ALA A 79 6.40 26.94 -26.98
N ILE A 80 5.63 28.02 -27.06
CA ILE A 80 4.54 28.35 -26.11
C ILE A 80 3.46 27.26 -26.15
N ASN A 81 3.02 26.86 -27.33
CA ASN A 81 2.04 25.77 -27.49
C ASN A 81 2.54 24.45 -26.89
N LYS A 82 3.83 24.14 -27.09
CA LYS A 82 4.48 22.98 -26.47
C LYS A 82 4.45 23.08 -24.95
N LYS A 83 4.80 24.24 -24.38
CA LYS A 83 4.73 24.49 -22.94
C LYS A 83 3.33 24.23 -22.39
N THR A 84 2.27 24.77 -23.02
CA THR A 84 0.88 24.55 -22.59
C THR A 84 0.51 23.07 -22.57
N ARG A 85 0.94 22.29 -23.57
CA ARG A 85 0.71 20.83 -23.61
C ARG A 85 1.42 20.11 -22.47
N LEU A 86 2.65 20.52 -22.15
CA LEU A 86 3.42 19.93 -21.05
C LEU A 86 2.85 20.30 -19.69
N GLU A 87 2.36 21.53 -19.50
CA GLU A 87 1.67 21.96 -18.27
C GLU A 87 0.39 21.13 -18.04
N TYR A 88 -0.39 20.90 -19.10
CA TYR A 88 -1.56 20.03 -19.02
C TYR A 88 -1.17 18.59 -18.66
N LYS A 89 -0.10 18.05 -19.27
CA LYS A 89 0.40 16.71 -18.93
C LYS A 89 0.87 16.64 -17.48
N LYS A 90 1.59 17.65 -16.99
CA LYS A 90 2.01 17.78 -15.58
C LYS A 90 0.80 17.71 -14.65
N PHE A 91 -0.23 18.52 -14.92
CA PHE A 91 -1.46 18.55 -14.13
C PHE A 91 -2.13 17.16 -14.04
N LEU A 92 -2.26 16.46 -15.17
CA LEU A 92 -2.82 15.10 -15.18
C LEU A 92 -2.00 14.10 -14.36
N LEU A 93 -0.67 14.20 -14.41
CA LEU A 93 0.23 13.32 -13.66
C LEU A 93 0.18 13.63 -12.16
N GLU A 94 0.13 14.90 -11.77
CA GLU A 94 -0.01 15.32 -10.37
C GLU A 94 -1.33 14.81 -9.77
N ASN A 95 -2.45 14.95 -10.49
CA ASN A 95 -3.74 14.38 -10.05
C ASN A 95 -3.69 12.86 -9.92
N ARG A 96 -3.03 12.17 -10.87
CA ARG A 96 -2.89 10.71 -10.81
C ARG A 96 -2.03 10.25 -9.63
N LYS A 97 -1.03 11.06 -9.23
CA LYS A 97 -0.15 10.78 -8.09
C LYS A 97 -0.91 10.75 -6.77
N GLU A 98 -2.04 11.45 -6.64
CA GLU A 98 -2.90 11.36 -5.45
C GLU A 98 -3.45 9.94 -5.25
N SER A 99 -3.84 9.25 -6.34
CA SER A 99 -4.48 7.93 -6.26
C SER A 99 -3.51 6.75 -6.44
N TYR A 100 -2.33 6.97 -7.00
CA TYR A 100 -1.39 5.90 -7.38
C TYR A 100 0.07 6.22 -7.07
N GLY A 101 0.34 7.39 -6.50
CA GLY A 101 1.69 7.78 -6.09
C GLY A 101 2.01 7.31 -4.68
N THR A 102 3.03 7.94 -4.10
CA THR A 102 3.62 7.56 -2.81
C THR A 102 2.59 7.55 -1.68
N VAL A 103 1.61 8.46 -1.68
CA VAL A 103 0.55 8.48 -0.65
C VAL A 103 -0.27 7.20 -0.69
N ALA A 104 -0.76 6.82 -1.86
CA ALA A 104 -1.53 5.59 -2.02
C ALA A 104 -0.71 4.33 -1.75
N LEU A 105 0.60 4.34 -2.06
CA LEU A 105 1.52 3.27 -1.66
C LEU A 105 1.58 3.14 -0.13
N LEU A 106 1.81 4.24 0.60
CA LEU A 106 1.91 4.23 2.06
C LEU A 106 0.61 3.75 2.72
N GLU A 107 -0.55 4.06 2.13
CA GLU A 107 -1.83 3.51 2.59
C GLU A 107 -1.88 1.99 2.45
N LYS A 108 -1.39 1.42 1.34
CA LYS A 108 -1.34 -0.05 1.14
C LYS A 108 -0.34 -0.72 2.06
N GLU A 109 0.82 -0.10 2.29
CA GLU A 109 1.80 -0.58 3.26
C GLU A 109 1.23 -0.60 4.69
N MET A 110 0.47 0.43 5.07
CA MET A 110 -0.23 0.45 6.36
C MET A 110 -1.30 -0.65 6.45
N ASP A 111 -2.09 -0.86 5.40
CA ASP A 111 -3.09 -1.93 5.34
C ASP A 111 -2.43 -3.31 5.54
N LEU A 112 -1.31 -3.56 4.84
CA LEU A 112 -0.53 -4.80 4.98
C LEU A 112 0.01 -4.97 6.40
N ALA A 113 0.64 -3.93 6.97
CA ALA A 113 1.21 -3.99 8.31
C ALA A 113 0.14 -4.29 9.38
N ARG A 114 -1.09 -3.78 9.21
CA ARG A 114 -2.22 -4.10 10.09
C ARG A 114 -2.61 -5.57 10.01
N VAL A 115 -2.67 -6.14 8.81
CA VAL A 115 -2.98 -7.57 8.63
C VAL A 115 -1.91 -8.44 9.26
N GLU A 116 -0.63 -8.05 9.15
CA GLU A 116 0.46 -8.77 9.82
C GLU A 116 0.32 -8.77 11.34
N GLN A 117 -0.04 -7.62 11.94
CA GLN A 117 -0.33 -7.52 13.37
C GLN A 117 -1.55 -8.35 13.78
N GLU A 118 -2.61 -8.38 12.96
CA GLU A 118 -3.78 -9.23 13.20
C GLU A 118 -3.40 -10.73 13.21
N ILE A 119 -2.50 -11.16 12.31
CA ILE A 119 -1.99 -12.53 12.29
C ILE A 119 -1.18 -12.84 13.55
N GLU A 120 -0.30 -11.92 13.99
CA GLU A 120 0.50 -12.09 15.21
C GLU A 120 -0.39 -12.23 16.46
N GLU A 121 -1.47 -11.45 16.57
CA GLU A 121 -2.41 -11.55 17.67
C GLU A 121 -3.17 -12.90 17.65
N VAL A 122 -3.58 -13.37 16.46
CA VAL A 122 -4.22 -14.70 16.33
C VAL A 122 -3.24 -15.82 16.71
N ASP A 123 -1.97 -15.70 16.35
CA ASP A 123 -0.93 -16.67 16.73
C ASP A 123 -0.68 -16.70 18.23
N ALA A 124 -0.65 -15.52 18.86
CA ALA A 124 -0.58 -15.41 20.30
C ALA A 124 -1.81 -16.08 20.95
N PHE A 125 -3.02 -15.79 20.44
CA PHE A 125 -4.26 -16.39 20.94
C PHE A 125 -4.26 -17.93 20.83
N ILE A 126 -3.84 -18.49 19.70
CA ILE A 126 -3.68 -19.94 19.49
C ILE A 126 -2.75 -20.52 20.55
N ALA A 127 -1.55 -19.94 20.72
CA ALA A 127 -0.55 -20.44 21.66
C ALA A 127 -1.09 -20.51 23.10
N ALA A 128 -1.84 -19.50 23.56
CA ALA A 128 -2.41 -19.52 24.90
C ALA A 128 -3.54 -20.54 25.07
N ILE A 129 -4.35 -20.80 24.04
CA ILE A 129 -5.35 -21.87 24.10
C ILE A 129 -4.66 -23.24 24.14
N GLU A 130 -3.60 -23.44 23.35
CA GLU A 130 -2.82 -24.68 23.38
C GLU A 130 -2.20 -24.94 24.76
N GLU A 131 -1.60 -23.91 25.37
CA GLU A 131 -1.08 -23.99 26.74
C GLU A 131 -2.18 -24.35 27.75
N LYS A 132 -3.33 -23.65 27.67
CA LYS A 132 -4.47 -23.93 28.56
C LYS A 132 -5.02 -25.34 28.36
N LYS A 133 -5.14 -25.79 27.12
CA LYS A 133 -5.60 -27.14 26.79
C LYS A 133 -4.67 -28.19 27.37
N ALA A 134 -3.36 -28.02 27.24
CA ALA A 134 -2.37 -28.92 27.82
C ALA A 134 -2.53 -29.03 29.34
N ALA A 135 -2.74 -27.90 30.02
CA ALA A 135 -2.97 -27.85 31.47
C ALA A 135 -4.28 -28.51 31.93
N LEU A 136 -5.30 -28.65 31.08
CA LEU A 136 -6.54 -29.38 31.38
C LEU A 136 -6.41 -30.90 31.17
N THR A 137 -5.38 -31.34 30.46
CA THR A 137 -5.12 -32.75 30.16
C THR A 137 -3.95 -33.36 30.95
N ALA A 138 -3.23 -32.52 31.71
CA ALA A 138 -2.18 -32.93 32.64
C ALA A 138 -2.77 -33.33 34.00
#